data_AF-A0A968P3R5-F1
#
_entry.id   AF-A0A968P3R5-F1
#
_cell.length_a   1.000
_cell.length_b   1.000
_cell.length_c   1.000
_cell.angle_alpha   90.00
_cell.angle_beta   90.00
_cell.angle_gamma   90.00
#
_symmetry.space_group_name_H-M   'P 1'
#
loop_
_entity.id
_entity.type
_entity.pdbx_description
1 polymer ?
#
loop_
_entity_poly.entity_id
_entity_poly.type
_entity_poly.pdbx_seq_one_letter_code
_entity_poly.pdbx_strand_id
1 'polypeptide(L)'
;MKKITPIVADASFLIPILRNPGYKNLSYAVAEILDNAIDAGAKEIVAIVGNGSENAVTEIGFLDNGLGMTTEKLESCLQIWRTV
;
A
#
# COMPACT_ATOMS: atom_id res chain seq x y z
N MET A 1 -6.09 -35.85 -6.91
CA MET A 1 -5.52 -34.53 -6.58
C MET A 1 -6.45 -33.85 -5.57
N LYS A 2 -5.98 -33.53 -4.35
CA LYS A 2 -6.77 -32.73 -3.39
C LYS A 2 -6.85 -31.31 -3.92
N LYS A 3 -8.05 -30.83 -4.23
CA LYS A 3 -8.28 -29.40 -4.47
C LYS A 3 -7.98 -28.67 -3.15
N ILE A 4 -6.96 -27.82 -3.14
CA ILE A 4 -6.73 -26.91 -2.03
C ILE A 4 -7.79 -25.82 -2.19
N THR A 5 -8.76 -25.78 -1.28
CA THR A 5 -9.72 -24.69 -1.23
C THR A 5 -8.97 -23.43 -0.77
N PRO A 6 -9.05 -22.31 -1.50
CA PRO A 6 -8.40 -21.09 -1.06
C PRO A 6 -8.94 -20.70 0.32
N ILE A 7 -8.02 -20.37 1.24
CA ILE A 7 -8.38 -19.80 2.53
C ILE A 7 -8.84 -18.38 2.25
N VAL A 8 -10.15 -18.21 2.09
CA VAL A 8 -10.76 -16.87 2.04
C VAL A 8 -10.94 -16.44 3.49
N ALA A 9 -9.94 -15.74 4.01
CA ALA A 9 -10.03 -15.11 5.31
C ALA A 9 -10.78 -13.77 5.17
N ASP A 10 -11.62 -13.48 6.16
CA ASP A 10 -12.42 -12.26 6.16
C ASP A 10 -11.53 -11.01 6.21
N ALA A 11 -11.76 -10.06 5.31
CA ALA A 11 -10.94 -8.85 5.18
C ALA A 11 -10.97 -8.02 6.48
N SER A 12 -12.10 -7.98 7.18
CA SER A 12 -12.23 -7.25 8.46
C SER A 12 -11.37 -7.87 9.57
N PHE A 13 -11.06 -9.16 9.47
CA PHE A 13 -10.14 -9.84 10.38
C PHE A 13 -8.67 -9.65 9.97
N LEU A 14 -8.36 -9.74 8.67
CA LEU A 14 -6.98 -9.66 8.18
C LEU A 14 -6.38 -8.25 8.19
N ILE A 15 -7.16 -7.23 7.83
CA ILE A 15 -6.65 -5.85 7.70
C ILE A 15 -6.07 -5.32 9.03
N PRO A 16 -6.73 -5.47 10.19
CA PRO A 16 -6.16 -5.06 11.47
C PRO A 16 -4.90 -5.83 11.84
N ILE A 17 -4.85 -7.13 11.53
CA ILE A 17 -3.71 -8.01 11.83
C ILE A 17 -2.49 -7.61 11.00
N LEU A 18 -2.67 -7.20 9.75
CA LEU A 18 -1.60 -6.68 8.90
C LEU A 18 -1.08 -5.32 9.34
N ARG A 19 -1.99 -4.48 9.84
CA ARG A 19 -1.66 -3.14 10.32
C ARG A 19 -0.80 -3.19 11.58
N ASN A 20 -1.07 -4.12 12.50
CA ASN A 20 -0.45 -4.18 13.83
C ASN A 20 1.08 -4.41 13.85
N PRO A 21 1.66 -5.34 13.07
CA PRO A 21 3.10 -5.57 13.04
C PRO A 21 3.85 -4.69 12.04
N GLY A 22 3.20 -4.24 10.94
CA GLY A 22 3.86 -3.55 9.83
C GLY A 22 3.91 -2.02 9.93
N TYR A 23 2.95 -1.38 10.63
CA TYR A 23 2.82 0.08 10.66
C TYR A 23 2.64 0.60 12.08
N LYS A 24 3.76 0.64 12.84
CA LYS A 24 3.75 1.09 14.25
C LYS A 24 3.28 2.54 14.42
N ASN A 25 3.44 3.36 13.37
CA ASN A 25 2.97 4.74 13.28
C ASN A 25 2.81 5.17 11.81
N LEU A 26 2.22 6.35 11.59
CA LEU A 26 2.04 6.93 10.26
C LEU A 26 3.36 7.04 9.47
N SER A 27 4.47 7.35 10.15
CA SER A 27 5.78 7.54 9.50
C SER A 27 6.29 6.25 8.85
N TYR A 28 6.07 5.08 9.47
CA TYR A 28 6.36 3.80 8.83
C TYR A 28 5.50 3.57 7.59
N ALA A 29 4.21 3.91 7.64
CA ALA A 29 3.33 3.76 6.49
C ALA A 29 3.75 4.64 5.31
N VAL A 30 4.17 5.87 5.59
CA VAL A 30 4.74 6.76 4.59
C VAL A 30 6.04 6.19 4.02
N ALA A 31 6.95 5.69 4.87
CA ALA A 31 8.23 5.13 4.44
C ALA A 31 8.04 3.97 3.45
N GLU A 32 7.14 3.02 3.72
CA GLU A 32 6.89 1.89 2.81
C GLU A 32 6.36 2.34 1.43
N ILE A 33 5.55 3.40 1.38
CA ILE A 33 5.09 3.96 0.10
C ILE A 33 6.25 4.63 -0.66
N LEU A 34 7.13 5.34 0.05
CA LEU A 34 8.31 5.96 -0.56
C LEU A 34 9.31 4.92 -1.06
N ASP A 35 9.52 3.83 -0.31
CA ASP A 35 10.39 2.72 -0.71
C ASP A 35 9.90 2.07 -2.01
N ASN A 36 8.59 1.86 -2.17
CA ASN A 36 8.01 1.35 -3.43
C ASN A 36 8.32 2.26 -4.63
N ALA A 37 8.29 3.58 -4.44
CA ALA A 37 8.62 4.53 -5.50
C ALA A 37 10.12 4.50 -5.84
N ILE A 38 10.99 4.41 -4.83
CA ILE A 38 12.45 4.28 -5.00
C ILE A 38 12.79 2.98 -5.75
N ASP A 39 12.19 1.85 -5.37
CA ASP A 39 12.36 0.57 -6.04
C ASP A 39 11.86 0.59 -7.49
N ALA A 40 10.82 1.39 -7.76
CA ALA A 40 10.35 1.67 -9.11
C ALA A 40 11.26 2.65 -9.89
N GLY A 41 12.39 3.07 -9.32
CA GLY A 41 13.40 3.91 -9.95
C GLY A 41 13.07 5.40 -9.97
N ALA A 42 12.07 5.85 -9.20
CA ALA A 42 11.70 7.26 -9.13
C ALA A 42 12.89 8.14 -8.70
N LYS A 43 12.99 9.32 -9.30
CA LYS A 43 13.96 10.36 -8.93
C LYS A 43 13.30 11.56 -8.26
N GLU A 44 12.00 11.72 -8.50
CA GLU A 44 11.18 12.75 -7.91
C GLU A 44 9.91 12.09 -7.36
N ILE A 45 9.61 12.41 -6.09
CA ILE A 45 8.43 11.92 -5.39
C ILE A 45 7.79 13.13 -4.72
N VAL A 46 6.50 13.33 -4.94
CA VAL A 46 5.70 14.42 -4.39
C VAL A 46 4.69 13.83 -3.42
N ALA A 47 4.71 14.31 -2.17
CA ALA A 47 3.65 14.08 -1.21
C ALA A 47 2.69 15.28 -1.22
N ILE A 48 1.41 15.01 -1.45
CA ILE A 48 0.32 15.99 -1.44
C ILE A 48 -0.48 15.76 -0.17
N VAL A 49 -0.64 16.80 0.64
CA VAL A 49 -1.39 16.72 1.90
C VAL A 49 -2.64 17.58 1.76
N GLY A 50 -3.80 16.93 1.84
CA GLY A 50 -5.08 17.62 1.90
C GLY A 50 -5.45 17.87 3.37
N ASN A 51 -5.80 19.12 3.67
CA ASN A 51 -6.17 19.56 5.00
C ASN A 51 -7.67 19.87 5.06
N GLY A 52 -8.32 19.43 6.13
CA GLY A 52 -9.67 19.81 6.49
C GLY A 52 -9.73 21.11 7.30
N SER A 53 -10.89 21.37 7.91
CA SER A 53 -11.04 22.45 8.90
C SER A 53 -10.03 22.28 10.04
N GLU A 54 -9.55 23.39 10.59
CA GLU A 54 -8.61 23.43 11.73
C GLU A 54 -7.20 22.86 11.45
N ASN A 55 -6.75 22.86 10.18
CA ASN A 55 -5.44 22.34 9.76
C ASN A 55 -5.23 20.84 10.07
N ALA A 56 -6.31 20.09 10.24
CA ALA A 56 -6.23 18.65 10.37
C ALA A 56 -5.91 18.01 9.01
N VAL A 57 -4.88 17.15 8.96
CA VAL A 57 -4.59 16.34 7.77
C VAL A 57 -5.71 15.32 7.59
N THR A 58 -6.43 15.38 6.47
CA THR A 58 -7.53 14.46 6.15
C THR A 58 -7.15 13.44 5.10
N GLU A 59 -6.20 13.77 4.24
CA GLU A 59 -5.76 12.92 3.14
C GLU A 59 -4.28 13.15 2.81
N ILE A 60 -3.65 12.09 2.30
CA ILE A 60 -2.27 12.13 1.81
C ILE A 60 -2.25 11.38 0.47
N GLY A 61 -1.74 12.02 -0.57
CA GLY A 61 -1.48 11.44 -1.88
C GLY A 61 0.01 11.40 -2.16
N PHE A 62 0.45 10.39 -2.91
CA PHE A 62 1.83 10.25 -3.39
C PHE A 62 1.83 10.17 -4.91
N LEU A 63 2.72 10.93 -5.55
CA LEU A 63 2.96 10.91 -6.99
C LEU A 63 4.46 10.77 -7.22
N ASP A 64 4.85 9.81 -8.05
CA ASP A 64 6.25 9.58 -8.42
C ASP A 64 6.42 9.52 -9.94
N ASN A 65 7.67 9.67 -10.38
CA ASN A 65 8.06 9.55 -11.79
C ASN A 65 8.80 8.24 -12.12
N GLY A 66 8.53 7.18 -11.35
CA GLY A 66 9.09 5.86 -11.58
C GLY A 66 8.50 5.14 -12.79
N LEU A 67 8.76 3.84 -12.88
CA LEU A 67 8.35 3.00 -14.01
C LEU A 67 6.82 2.79 -14.15
N GLY A 68 6.05 3.21 -13.15
CA GLY A 68 4.61 2.95 -13.08
C GLY A 68 4.28 1.45 -12.99
N MET A 69 3.02 1.13 -13.28
CA MET A 69 2.50 -0.24 -13.23
C MET A 69 1.59 -0.51 -14.42
N THR A 70 1.67 -1.71 -14.99
CA THR A 70 0.58 -2.24 -15.85
C THR A 70 -0.61 -2.62 -14.97
N THR A 71 -1.78 -2.82 -15.58
CA THR A 71 -2.97 -3.27 -14.87
C THR A 71 -2.73 -4.55 -14.07
N GLU A 72 -2.05 -5.53 -14.66
CA GLU A 72 -1.78 -6.83 -14.02
C GLU A 72 -0.83 -6.69 -12.83
N LYS A 73 0.16 -5.77 -12.94
CA LYS A 73 1.09 -5.49 -11.84
C LYS A 73 0.36 -4.76 -10.70
N LEU A 74 -0.48 -3.78 -11.03
CA LEU A 74 -1.29 -3.05 -10.05
C LEU A 74 -2.22 -4.01 -9.28
N GLU A 75 -2.93 -4.87 -9.99
CA GLU A 75 -3.79 -5.89 -9.38
C GLU A 75 -3.01 -6.80 -8.43
N SER A 76 -1.79 -7.17 -8.81
CA SER A 76 -0.92 -7.98 -7.95
C SER A 76 -0.48 -7.24 -6.69
N CYS A 77 -0.17 -5.94 -6.79
CA CYS A 77 0.26 -5.11 -5.66
C CYS A 77 -0.87 -4.86 -4.65
N LEU A 78 -2.13 -4.94 -5.09
CA LEU A 78 -3.31 -4.72 -4.24
C LEU A 78 -3.86 -6.00 -3.59
N GLN A 79 -3.26 -7.16 -3.88
CA GLN A 79 -3.64 -8.44 -3.30
C GLN A 79 -2.69 -8.84 -2.17
N ILE A 80 -3.23 -9.49 -1.15
CA ILE A 80 -2.44 -9.96 -0.02
C ILE A 80 -2.29 -11.48 -0.12
N TRP A 81 -1.05 -11.99 0.04
CA TRP A 81 -0.69 -13.41 -0.08
C TRP A 81 -1.15 -14.09 -1.38
N ARG A 82 -0.94 -13.42 -2.52
CA ARG A 82 -1.14 -14.04 -3.84
C ARG A 82 -0.29 -15.30 -3.95
N THR A 83 -0.93 -16.45 -4.14
CA THR A 83 -0.25 -17.69 -4.52
C THR A 83 -0.02 -17.68 -6.03
N VAL A 84 1.24 -17.80 -6.45
CA VAL A 84 1.65 -18.04 -7.84
C VAL A 84 1.46 -19.50 -8.24
#